data_AF-A0A9D5VS54-F1
#
_entry.id   AF-A0A9D5VS54-F1
#
_cell.length_a   1.000
_cell.length_b   1.000
_cell.length_c   1.000
_cell.angle_alpha   90.00
_cell.angle_beta   90.00
_cell.angle_gamma   90.00
#
_symmetry.space_group_name_H-M   'P 1'
#
loop_
_entity.id
_entity.type
_entity.pdbx_description
1 polymer ?
#
loop_
_entity_poly.entity_id
_entity_poly.type
_entity_poly.pdbx_seq_one_letter_code
_entity_poly.pdbx_strand_id
1 'polypeptide(L)' 'MKKEVHITGRTMATNYNIKIVVPLFASTEGLNEKIESRLNAINQSMSTFIKESEISIFNSEKKCEKK' A
#
# COMPACT_ATOMS: atom_id res chain seq x y z
N MET A 1 -4.57 22.63 20.80
CA MET A 1 -5.41 21.41 20.84
C MET A 1 -4.94 20.46 19.74
N LYS A 2 -4.80 19.17 20.04
CA LYS A 2 -4.38 18.11 19.09
C LYS A 2 -5.52 17.09 18.97
N LYS A 3 -5.70 16.51 17.79
CA LYS A 3 -6.71 15.49 17.49
C LYS A 3 -5.99 14.19 17.11
N GLU A 4 -6.43 13.09 17.69
CA GLU A 4 -6.01 11.76 17.25
C GLU A 4 -6.94 11.29 16.14
N VAL A 5 -6.36 10.79 15.05
CA VAL A 5 -7.09 10.19 13.93
C VAL A 5 -6.59 8.77 13.77
N HIS A 6 -7.54 7.85 13.73
CA HIS A 6 -7.28 6.44 13.53
C HIS A 6 -7.81 6.02 12.15
N ILE A 7 -6.92 5.51 11.32
CA ILE A 7 -7.22 5.02 9.98
C ILE A 7 -6.95 3.52 9.96
N THR A 8 -7.95 2.75 9.56
CA THR A 8 -7.85 1.30 9.44
C THR A 8 -8.35 0.86 8.07
N GLY A 9 -7.81 -0.25 7.58
CA GLY A 9 -8.23 -0.82 6.30
C GLY A 9 -7.63 -2.19 6.06
N ARG A 10 -8.03 -2.83 4.97
CA ARG A 10 -7.60 -4.17 4.58
C ARG A 10 -6.83 -4.10 3.27
N THR A 11 -5.64 -4.70 3.22
CA THR A 11 -4.85 -4.84 1.99
C THR A 11 -4.07 -6.15 1.98
N MET A 12 -3.92 -6.77 0.81
CA MET A 12 -3.13 -8.01 0.63
C MET A 12 -3.42 -9.09 1.70
N ALA A 13 -4.70 -9.38 1.95
CA ALA A 13 -5.15 -10.33 2.98
C ALA A 13 -4.72 -10.03 4.44
N THR A 14 -4.19 -8.84 4.72
CA THR A 14 -3.84 -8.34 6.06
C THR A 14 -4.58 -7.03 6.38
N ASN A 15 -4.53 -6.57 7.63
CA ASN A 15 -5.14 -5.31 8.07
C ASN A 15 -4.05 -4.32 8.49
N TYR A 16 -4.18 -3.06 8.10
CA TYR A 16 -3.30 -1.98 8.55
C TYR A 16 -4.01 -1.07 9.55
N ASN A 17 -3.25 -0.57 10.53
CA ASN A 17 -3.74 0.36 11.55
C ASN A 17 -2.77 1.54 11.63
N ILE A 18 -3.25 2.74 11.33
CA ILE A 18 -2.45 3.97 11.29
C ILE A 18 -3.05 4.96 12.29
N LYS A 19 -2.26 5.31 13.31
CA LYS A 19 -2.61 6.34 14.29
C LYS A 19 -1.76 7.57 14.04
N ILE A 20 -2.41 8.72 13.84
CA ILE A 20 -1.73 10.00 13.64
C ILE A 20 -2.30 11.04 14.61
N VAL A 21 -1.42 11.92 15.07
CA VAL A 21 -1.79 13.06 15.90
C VAL A 21 -1.66 14.31 15.04
N VAL A 22 -2.79 14.93 14.72
CA VAL A 22 -2.83 16.12 13.87
C VAL A 22 -3.27 17.36 14.68
N PRO A 23 -2.85 18.57 14.29
CA PRO A 23 -3.43 19.80 14.83
C PRO A 23 -4.95 19.84 14.62
N LEU A 24 -5.71 20.46 15.53
CA LEU A 24 -7.19 20.48 15.46
C LEU A 24 -7.76 21.01 14.13
N PHE A 25 -7.04 21.93 13.47
CA PHE A 25 -7.43 22.56 12.21
C PHE A 25 -6.85 21.88 10.97
N ALA A 26 -6.10 20.78 11.13
CA ALA A 26 -5.56 20.05 9.99
C ALA A 26 -6.68 19.22 9.36
N SER A 27 -6.97 19.47 8.08
CA SER A 27 -7.85 18.60 7.30
C SER A 27 -7.13 17.28 7.03
N THR A 28 -7.78 16.17 7.38
CA THR A 28 -7.37 14.82 6.99
C THR A 28 -8.11 14.34 5.74
N GLU A 29 -8.82 15.24 5.03
CA GLU A 29 -9.49 14.92 3.78
C GLU A 29 -8.48 14.44 2.74
N GLY A 30 -8.81 13.35 2.05
CA GLY A 30 -7.94 12.71 1.06
C GLY A 30 -6.74 11.94 1.64
N LEU A 31 -6.52 11.93 2.97
CA LEU A 31 -5.43 11.14 3.56
C LEU A 31 -5.67 9.63 3.39
N ASN A 32 -6.91 9.18 3.57
CA ASN A 32 -7.30 7.78 3.31
C ASN A 32 -7.04 7.39 1.86
N GLU A 33 -7.48 8.21 0.90
CA GLU A 33 -7.28 7.96 -0.53
C GLU A 33 -5.80 7.91 -0.90
N LYS A 34 -4.96 8.79 -0.33
CA LYS A 34 -3.51 8.76 -0.53
C LYS A 34 -2.88 7.48 0.03
N ILE A 35 -3.33 7.03 1.20
CA ILE A 35 -2.87 5.76 1.81
C ILE A 35 -3.25 4.59 0.90
N GLU A 36 -4.50 4.52 0.45
CA GLU A 36 -4.97 3.47 -0.45
C GLU A 36 -4.24 3.48 -1.80
N SER A 37 -4.08 4.66 -2.41
CA SER A 37 -3.35 4.82 -3.67
C SER A 37 -1.89 4.33 -3.54
N ARG A 38 -1.22 4.67 -2.43
CA ARG A 38 0.15 4.22 -2.17
C ARG A 38 0.23 2.71 -1.94
N LEU A 39 -0.70 2.15 -1.17
CA LEU A 39 -0.78 0.70 -0.94
C LEU A 39 -1.05 -0.05 -2.24
N ASN A 40 -1.89 0.48 -3.12
CA ASN A 40 -2.15 -0.09 -4.44
C ASN A 40 -0.91 -0.05 -5.34
N ALA A 41 -0.17 1.07 -5.35
CA ALA A 41 1.08 1.16 -6.11
C ALA A 41 2.13 0.15 -5.61
N ILE A 42 2.25 -0.02 -4.29
CA ILE A 42 3.14 -1.03 -3.70
C ILE A 42 2.69 -2.44 -4.10
N ASN A 43 1.39 -2.71 -4.08
CA ASN A 43 0.84 -3.99 -4.52
C ASN A 43 1.17 -4.27 -5.99
N GLN A 44 1.03 -3.28 -6.86
CA GLN A 44 1.35 -3.43 -8.27
C GLN A 44 2.83 -3.72 -8.53
N SER A 45 3.77 -3.12 -7.80
CA SER A 45 5.20 -3.41 -8.01
C SER A 45 5.64 -4.72 -7.35
N MET A 46 5.16 -5.00 -6.13
CA MET A 46 5.78 -6.02 -5.26
C MET A 46 4.98 -7.32 -5.11
N SER A 47 3.75 -7.40 -5.62
CA SER A 47 2.92 -8.58 -5.41
C SER A 47 3.35 -9.76 -6.27
N THR A 48 3.80 -10.85 -5.65
CA THR A 48 4.08 -12.13 -6.33
C THR A 48 2.82 -12.84 -6.84
N PHE A 49 1.63 -12.33 -6.47
CA PHE A 49 0.34 -12.87 -6.91
C PHE A 49 -0.21 -12.14 -8.14
N ILE A 50 0.23 -10.90 -8.38
CA ILE A 50 -0.13 -10.14 -9.58
C ILE A 50 0.86 -10.52 -10.67
N LYS A 51 0.38 -11.13 -11.76
CA LYS A 51 1.24 -11.60 -12.87
C LYS A 51 1.95 -10.46 -13.61
N GLU A 52 1.33 -9.29 -13.62
CA GLU A 52 1.84 -8.07 -14.26
C GLU A 52 2.73 -7.23 -13.34
N SER A 53 2.98 -7.70 -12.10
CA SER A 53 3.86 -6.97 -11.19
C SER A 53 5.31 -7.05 -11.65
N GLU A 54 6.06 -6.00 -11.34
CA GLU A 54 7.50 -5.92 -11.63
C GLU A 54 8.26 -7.13 -11.06
N ILE A 55 7.90 -7.57 -9.83
CA ILE A 55 8.47 -8.76 -9.20
C ILE A 55 8.11 -10.05 -9.95
N SER A 56 6.86 -10.19 -10.42
CA SER A 56 6.46 -11.37 -11.19
C SER A 56 7.16 -11.46 -12.54
N ILE A 57 7.32 -10.33 -13.23
CA ILE A 57 8.09 -10.24 -14.48
C ILE A 57 9.53 -10.65 -14.23
N PHE A 58 10.20 -10.08 -13.23
CA PHE A 58 11.58 -10.43 -12.87
C PHE A 58 11.74 -11.92 -12.51
N ASN A 59 10.80 -12.47 -11.75
CA ASN A 59 10.80 -13.88 -11.38
C ASN A 59 10.57 -14.80 -12.60
N SER A 60 9.79 -14.35 -13.59
CA SER A 60 9.59 -15.10 -14.84
C SER A 60 10.80 -15.06 -15.77
N GLU A 61 11.48 -13.92 -15.89
CA GLU A 61 12.69 -13.79 -16.70
C GLU A 61 13.81 -14.71 -16.19
N LYS A 62 14.06 -14.73 -14.87
CA LYS A 62 15.03 -15.65 -14.24
C LYS A 62 14.69 -17.13 -14.40
N LYS A 63 13.42 -17.46 -14.62
CA LYS A 63 12.99 -18.85 -14.84
C LYS A 63 13.34 -19.32 -16.26
N CYS A 64 13.45 -18.39 -17.21
CA CYS A 64 13.74 -18.68 -18.61
C CYS A 64 15.23 -18.84 -18.91
N GLU A 65 16.13 -18.29 -18.08
CA GLU A 65 17.60 -18.41 -18.22
C GLU A 65 18.17 -19.81 -17.89
N LYS A 66 17.33 -20.79 -17.56
CA LYS A 66 17.74 -22.20 -17.44
C LYS A 66 17.35 -22.98 -18.69
N LYS A 67 18.18 -22.89 -19.72
CA LYS A 67 18.27 -23.90 -20.79
C LYS A 67 19.67 -23.98 -21.37
#